data_AF-A0A3L6T3L8-F1
#
_entry.id   AF-A0A3L6T3L8-F1
#
_cell.length_a   1.000
_cell.length_b   1.000
_cell.length_c   1.000
_cell.angle_alpha   90.00
_cell.angle_beta   90.00
_cell.angle_gamma   90.00
#
_symmetry.space_group_name_H-M   'P 1'
#
loop_
_entity.id
_entity.type
_entity.pdbx_description
1 polymer ?
#
loop_
_entity_poly.entity_id
_entity_poly.type
_entity_poly.pdbx_seq_one_letter_code
_entity_poly.pdbx_strand_id
1 'polypeptide(L)'
;MPASLPSPLAGAVMLTAAALLLCGGAEPGSSSRSTISTPSAPALPTTPSEQAVLAVPVGKAYRIWPVQLFGPCKRKLKLLISGAIVAPASPDEWAGRDPMKWLYIYGVDGPSVSGGGTIDGSGQQWWASTCKRKKTPPCYSGPRPKTVHFEECRGVSVQGVTLQNGQQFHLTFTRCSDVRASFLRVIAPADSPNTDGVHLNDTSHVQITDNLISTGDDCVSMVGNCSDVHVKDISCGPGHGISIGSLGKNRTTDMVEKVRVDTCLLTNTTNGVRIKSWQGGMGFARDLRFESIVMKNVSNPIIIDQYYCDQPTPCANQTRAVEVRRVGFADIRGTSATARAISIACSDTVPCRDLELKNVNLTLEGGGGRATASCYRAFGKSAGAVVPPSCLAKPTAS
;
A
#
# COMPACT_ATOMS: atom_id res chain seq x y z
N MET A 1 17.69 37.37 -5.50
CA MET A 1 17.53 37.44 -4.03
C MET A 1 16.76 36.21 -3.58
N PRO A 2 17.31 35.36 -2.70
CA PRO A 2 16.57 34.19 -2.24
C PRO A 2 15.48 34.66 -1.27
N ALA A 3 14.23 34.32 -1.57
CA ALA A 3 13.15 34.51 -0.61
C ALA A 3 13.43 33.63 0.61
N SER A 4 13.61 34.26 1.76
CA SER A 4 13.78 33.57 3.05
C SER A 4 12.62 32.60 3.25
N LEU A 5 12.94 31.32 3.43
CA LEU A 5 11.99 30.32 3.89
C LEU A 5 11.36 30.83 5.21
N PRO A 6 10.03 30.80 5.38
CA PRO A 6 9.45 31.01 6.70
C PRO A 6 10.05 29.96 7.66
N SER A 7 10.32 30.37 8.89
CA SER A 7 10.97 29.50 9.87
C SER A 7 10.21 28.17 10.01
N PRO A 8 10.90 27.02 10.08
CA PRO A 8 10.27 25.69 10.11
C PRO A 8 9.28 25.53 11.27
N LEU A 9 9.45 26.30 12.34
CA LEU A 9 8.56 26.35 13.50
C LEU A 9 7.17 26.94 13.17
N ALA A 10 7.07 27.98 12.33
CA ALA A 10 5.79 28.65 12.08
C ALA A 10 4.81 27.80 11.25
N GLY A 11 5.32 27.01 10.30
CA GLY A 11 4.51 26.10 9.48
C GLY A 11 4.01 24.87 10.25
N ALA A 12 4.86 24.29 11.10
CA ALA A 12 4.50 23.15 11.95
C ALA A 12 3.45 23.54 13.00
N VAL A 13 3.59 24.72 13.63
CA VAL A 13 2.64 25.24 14.63
C VAL A 13 1.26 25.51 14.02
N MET A 14 1.17 26.00 12.78
CA MET A 14 -0.14 26.19 12.13
C MET A 14 -0.85 24.87 11.82
N LEU A 15 -0.12 23.81 11.44
CA LEU A 15 -0.71 22.52 11.10
C LEU A 15 -1.29 21.81 12.33
N THR A 16 -0.54 21.79 13.44
CA THR A 16 -0.99 21.19 14.70
C THR A 16 -2.03 22.03 15.43
N ALA A 17 -1.91 23.36 15.45
CA ALA A 17 -2.92 24.21 16.09
C ALA A 17 -4.27 24.11 15.37
N ALA A 18 -4.30 24.19 14.03
CA ALA A 18 -5.54 24.06 13.27
C ALA A 18 -6.18 22.67 13.47
N ALA A 19 -5.37 21.61 13.49
CA ALA A 19 -5.83 20.25 13.77
C ALA A 19 -6.54 20.11 15.11
N LEU A 20 -5.93 20.59 16.21
CA LEU A 20 -6.52 20.55 17.56
C LEU A 20 -7.81 21.37 17.68
N LEU A 21 -7.95 22.45 16.90
CA LEU A 21 -9.14 23.30 16.89
C LEU A 21 -10.33 22.70 16.11
N LEU A 22 -10.08 21.76 15.20
CA LEU A 22 -11.06 21.22 14.25
C LEU A 22 -11.50 19.78 14.56
N CYS A 23 -10.55 19.02 15.10
CA CYS A 23 -10.67 17.62 15.45
C CYS A 23 -10.20 17.51 16.91
N GLY A 24 -10.95 16.79 17.75
CA GLY A 24 -10.67 16.75 19.19
C GLY A 24 -9.24 16.28 19.45
N GLY A 25 -8.38 17.13 20.00
CA GLY A 25 -7.00 16.78 20.29
C GLY A 25 -6.66 16.93 21.76
N ALA A 26 -6.67 15.82 22.49
CA ALA A 26 -5.75 15.52 23.58
C ALA A 26 -5.75 14.01 23.83
N GLU A 27 -4.56 13.40 23.91
CA GLU A 27 -4.40 12.03 24.41
C GLU A 27 -5.03 11.89 25.81
N PRO A 28 -5.59 10.72 26.16
CA PRO A 28 -5.81 10.37 27.56
C PRO A 28 -4.45 10.04 28.19
N GLY A 29 -3.65 11.05 28.59
CA GLY A 29 -2.44 10.76 29.38
C GLY A 29 -1.37 11.83 29.58
N SER A 30 -1.26 12.89 28.77
CA SER A 30 -0.17 13.87 28.96
C SER A 30 -0.68 15.27 29.28
N SER A 31 -0.47 15.71 30.52
CA SER A 31 -0.70 17.08 30.94
C SER A 31 0.36 18.01 30.35
N SER A 32 -0.01 18.80 29.34
CA SER A 32 0.64 20.09 29.12
C SER A 32 -0.36 21.09 28.54
N ARG A 33 -0.83 22.01 29.40
CA ARG A 33 -1.56 23.20 28.97
C ARG A 33 -0.61 24.10 28.18
N SER A 34 -0.93 24.39 26.93
CA SER A 34 -0.37 25.54 26.22
C SER A 34 -1.52 26.38 25.67
N THR A 35 -1.88 27.43 26.41
CA THR A 35 -2.77 28.50 25.95
C THR A 35 -1.97 29.43 25.03
N ILE A 36 -2.38 29.57 23.77
CA ILE A 36 -1.90 30.62 22.87
C ILE A 36 -3.10 31.47 22.43
N SER A 37 -3.08 32.74 22.81
CA SER A 37 -4.02 33.78 22.38
C SER A 37 -3.65 34.29 20.98
N THR A 38 -4.65 34.53 20.14
CA THR A 38 -4.50 35.18 18.82
C THR A 38 -5.09 36.60 18.88
N PRO A 39 -4.52 37.60 18.19
CA PRO A 39 -5.12 38.93 18.09
C PRO A 39 -6.33 38.91 17.15
N SER A 40 -7.41 39.58 17.56
CA SER A 40 -8.69 39.66 16.88
C SER A 40 -8.63 40.53 15.62
N ALA A 41 -9.03 39.96 14.48
CA ALA A 41 -9.44 40.71 13.28
C ALA A 41 -10.98 40.75 13.21
N PRO A 42 -11.59 41.82 12.67
CA PRO A 42 -13.06 41.95 12.66
C PRO A 42 -13.69 40.95 11.69
N ALA A 43 -14.73 40.25 12.16
CA ALA A 43 -15.43 39.22 11.43
C ALA A 43 -16.50 39.80 10.48
N LEU A 44 -16.44 39.44 9.20
CA LEU A 44 -17.62 39.47 8.32
C LEU A 44 -18.51 38.24 8.62
N PRO A 45 -19.84 38.34 8.44
CA PRO A 45 -20.74 37.22 8.68
C PRO A 45 -20.63 36.20 7.54
N THR A 46 -19.74 35.21 7.70
CA THR A 46 -19.69 34.03 6.84
C THR A 46 -20.41 32.88 7.53
N THR A 47 -21.40 32.29 6.86
CA THR A 47 -21.95 30.98 7.24
C THR A 47 -20.79 30.02 7.55
N PRO A 48 -20.77 29.34 8.70
CA PRO A 48 -19.66 28.48 9.07
C PRO A 48 -19.50 27.36 8.02
N SER A 49 -18.39 27.35 7.30
CA SER A 49 -18.03 26.30 6.34
C SER A 49 -18.19 24.91 6.96
N GLU A 50 -18.87 23.99 6.27
CA GLU A 50 -18.99 22.58 6.67
C GLU A 50 -17.64 21.83 6.62
N GLN A 51 -16.65 22.42 5.94
CA GLN A 51 -15.31 21.87 5.78
C GLN A 51 -14.26 22.68 6.52
N ALA A 52 -13.32 21.97 7.10
CA ALA A 52 -12.13 22.51 7.69
C ALA A 52 -10.94 22.21 6.79
N VAL A 53 -10.36 23.27 6.19
CA VAL A 53 -9.31 23.14 5.18
C VAL A 53 -7.96 23.50 5.78
N LEU A 54 -7.04 22.54 5.71
CA LEU A 54 -5.64 22.73 6.02
C LEU A 54 -4.86 22.81 4.71
N ALA A 55 -4.37 24.01 4.37
CA ALA A 55 -3.81 24.28 3.06
C ALA A 55 -2.28 24.41 3.08
N VAL A 56 -1.62 23.82 2.08
CA VAL A 56 -0.20 24.05 1.76
C VAL A 56 -0.15 24.71 0.38
N PRO A 57 0.06 26.04 0.31
CA PRO A 57 0.00 26.77 -0.95
C PRO A 57 1.10 26.40 -1.94
N VAL A 58 0.86 26.67 -3.22
CA VAL A 58 1.86 26.55 -4.29
C VAL A 58 3.13 27.35 -3.92
N GLY A 59 4.30 26.79 -4.22
CA GLY A 59 5.59 27.43 -3.95
C GLY A 59 5.99 27.46 -2.47
N LYS A 60 5.21 26.86 -1.57
CA LYS A 60 5.57 26.66 -0.17
C LYS A 60 5.98 25.22 0.09
N ALA A 61 6.98 25.05 0.95
CA ALA A 61 7.39 23.76 1.48
C ALA A 61 7.40 23.86 3.01
N TYR A 62 6.73 22.92 3.69
CA TYR A 62 6.69 22.85 5.14
C TYR A 62 7.35 21.57 5.61
N ARG A 63 8.34 21.70 6.49
CA ARG A 63 8.88 20.57 7.23
C ARG A 63 7.98 20.29 8.43
N ILE A 64 7.44 19.09 8.52
CA ILE A 64 6.44 18.73 9.53
C ILE A 64 6.89 17.46 10.25
N TRP A 65 7.03 17.53 11.57
CA TRP A 65 7.27 16.36 12.43
C TRP A 65 6.03 15.45 12.49
N PRO A 66 6.09 14.28 13.14
CA PRO A 66 4.89 13.49 13.46
C PRO A 66 3.70 14.32 13.93
N VAL A 67 2.59 14.22 13.20
CA VAL A 67 1.28 14.83 13.51
C VAL A 67 0.22 13.74 13.50
N GLN A 68 -0.61 13.76 14.54
CA GLN A 68 -1.75 12.86 14.69
C GLN A 68 -3.04 13.69 14.72
N LEU A 69 -4.00 13.34 13.87
CA LEU A 69 -5.30 13.98 13.73
C LEU A 69 -6.38 13.00 14.19
N PHE A 70 -7.06 13.29 15.30
CA PHE A 70 -8.03 12.39 15.91
C PHE A 70 -9.46 12.87 15.71
N GLY A 71 -10.31 12.00 15.21
CA GLY A 71 -11.75 12.22 15.18
C GLY A 71 -12.43 11.87 16.51
N PRO A 72 -13.75 12.15 16.61
CA PRO A 72 -14.56 12.77 15.58
C PRO A 72 -14.24 14.27 15.39
N CYS A 73 -14.28 14.73 14.15
CA CYS A 73 -14.10 16.15 13.81
C CYS A 73 -15.46 16.84 13.76
N LYS A 74 -15.52 18.12 14.18
CA LYS A 74 -16.77 18.92 14.09
C LYS A 74 -17.14 19.30 12.66
N ARG A 75 -16.18 19.22 11.75
CA ARG A 75 -16.26 19.57 10.33
C ARG A 75 -15.51 18.54 9.52
N LYS A 76 -15.86 18.38 8.24
CA LYS A 76 -15.13 17.49 7.33
C LYS A 76 -13.70 18.00 7.14
N LEU A 77 -12.72 17.15 7.40
CA LEU A 77 -11.30 17.49 7.27
C LEU A 77 -10.86 17.44 5.80
N LYS A 78 -10.24 18.52 5.32
CA LYS A 78 -9.63 18.58 3.98
C LYS A 78 -8.18 19.05 4.07
N LEU A 79 -7.24 18.21 3.67
CA LEU A 79 -5.85 18.57 3.44
C LEU A 79 -5.70 19.00 1.97
N LEU A 80 -5.55 20.30 1.73
CA LEU A 80 -5.35 20.87 0.40
C LEU A 80 -3.86 21.17 0.20
N ILE A 81 -3.14 20.22 -0.36
CA ILE A 81 -1.68 20.24 -0.53
C ILE A 81 -1.37 20.58 -2.00
N SER A 82 -1.01 21.83 -2.26
CA SER A 82 -0.57 22.31 -3.58
C SER A 82 0.93 22.64 -3.64
N GLY A 83 1.56 22.87 -2.49
CA GLY A 83 3.02 22.93 -2.33
C GLY A 83 3.61 21.59 -1.91
N ALA A 84 4.52 21.62 -0.94
CA ALA A 84 5.19 20.43 -0.41
C ALA A 84 5.08 20.31 1.12
N ILE A 85 4.86 19.08 1.60
CA ILE A 85 5.08 18.67 2.99
C ILE A 85 6.29 17.75 3.01
N VAL A 86 7.25 17.98 3.92
CA VAL A 86 8.52 17.25 3.99
C VAL A 86 8.74 16.72 5.39
N ALA A 87 9.10 15.45 5.50
CA ALA A 87 9.42 14.79 6.76
C ALA A 87 10.83 15.15 7.28
N PRO A 88 11.09 15.01 8.58
CA PRO A 88 12.46 14.93 9.08
C PRO A 88 13.19 13.71 8.50
N ALA A 89 14.36 13.94 7.90
CA ALA A 89 15.08 12.92 7.15
C ALA A 89 15.85 11.93 8.04
N SER A 90 16.44 12.42 9.15
CA SER A 90 17.24 11.56 10.04
C SER A 90 16.36 10.80 11.03
N PRO A 91 16.59 9.48 11.23
CA PRO A 91 15.92 8.71 12.28
C PRO A 91 16.02 9.33 13.68
N ASP A 92 17.13 10.01 14.00
CA ASP A 92 17.35 10.61 15.32
C ASP A 92 16.36 11.75 15.61
N GLU A 93 15.86 12.42 14.56
CA GLU A 93 14.87 13.49 14.68
C GLU A 93 13.47 12.98 15.04
N TRP A 94 13.28 11.66 15.04
CA TRP A 94 12.05 10.97 15.44
C TRP A 94 12.13 10.40 16.86
N ALA A 95 13.26 10.57 17.55
CA ALA A 95 13.44 10.10 18.91
C ALA A 95 12.32 10.60 19.85
N GLY A 96 11.80 9.69 20.67
CA GLY A 96 10.71 9.98 21.62
C GLY A 96 9.31 10.09 20.99
N ARG A 97 9.14 9.74 19.70
CA ARG A 97 7.85 9.73 19.00
C ARG A 97 7.54 8.33 18.48
N ASP A 98 6.27 8.05 18.20
CA ASP A 98 5.89 6.83 17.49
C ASP A 98 6.44 6.88 16.06
N PRO A 99 7.44 6.04 15.72
CA PRO A 99 8.10 6.11 14.43
C PRO A 99 7.18 5.66 13.30
N MET A 100 6.02 5.02 13.54
CA MET A 100 5.11 4.61 12.47
C MET A 100 4.13 5.71 12.03
N LYS A 101 4.01 6.80 12.80
CA LYS A 101 2.93 7.78 12.65
C LYS A 101 3.49 9.13 12.22
N TRP A 102 3.61 9.36 10.90
CA TRP A 102 3.98 10.68 10.39
C TRP A 102 2.76 11.59 10.21
N LEU A 103 2.01 11.43 9.12
CA LEU A 103 0.71 12.06 8.92
C LEU A 103 -0.34 11.00 9.23
N TYR A 104 -0.71 10.92 10.51
CA TYR A 104 -1.61 9.90 11.03
C TYR A 104 -2.99 10.50 11.27
N ILE A 105 -4.02 9.90 10.67
CA ILE A 105 -5.41 10.35 10.76
C ILE A 105 -6.21 9.18 11.31
N TYR A 106 -6.78 9.35 12.50
CA TYR A 106 -7.48 8.29 13.22
C TYR A 106 -8.93 8.66 13.48
N GLY A 107 -9.87 7.77 13.18
CA GLY A 107 -11.28 7.92 13.58
C GLY A 107 -12.02 9.10 12.92
N VAL A 108 -11.52 9.61 11.79
CA VAL A 108 -12.13 10.77 11.09
C VAL A 108 -13.11 10.30 10.03
N ASP A 109 -14.29 10.91 10.00
CA ASP A 109 -15.31 10.71 8.96
C ASP A 109 -15.13 11.70 7.81
N GLY A 110 -15.07 11.15 6.59
CA GLY A 110 -14.95 11.90 5.35
C GLY A 110 -13.65 12.69 5.17
N PRO A 111 -12.46 12.25 5.63
CA PRO A 111 -11.24 13.01 5.42
C PRO A 111 -10.86 13.01 3.93
N SER A 112 -10.40 14.15 3.43
CA SER A 112 -9.95 14.30 2.05
C SER A 112 -8.54 14.88 1.94
N VAL A 113 -7.75 14.37 1.01
CA VAL A 113 -6.41 14.87 0.67
C VAL A 113 -6.35 15.14 -0.83
N SER A 114 -6.00 16.36 -1.22
CA SER A 114 -6.00 16.79 -2.62
C SER A 114 -5.04 17.94 -2.87
N GLY A 115 -4.89 18.42 -4.11
CA GLY A 115 -4.29 19.72 -4.41
C GLY A 115 -3.10 19.72 -5.37
N GLY A 116 -2.66 18.56 -5.87
CA GLY A 116 -1.59 18.46 -6.88
C GLY A 116 -0.15 18.48 -6.32
N GLY A 117 0.00 18.78 -5.04
CA GLY A 117 1.29 18.95 -4.37
C GLY A 117 1.97 17.64 -3.97
N THR A 118 3.05 17.76 -3.21
CA THR A 118 3.93 16.64 -2.82
C THR A 118 3.94 16.42 -1.30
N ILE A 119 3.92 15.16 -0.88
CA ILE A 119 4.20 14.72 0.48
C ILE A 119 5.47 13.85 0.42
N ASP A 120 6.59 14.36 0.90
CA ASP A 120 7.91 13.75 0.81
C ASP A 120 8.36 13.17 2.16
N GLY A 121 8.48 11.84 2.24
CA GLY A 121 8.93 11.11 3.41
C GLY A 121 10.44 11.21 3.68
N SER A 122 11.27 11.70 2.76
CA SER A 122 12.72 11.82 2.97
C SER A 122 13.39 10.52 3.46
N GLY A 123 12.96 9.38 2.91
CA GLY A 123 13.31 8.03 3.40
C GLY A 123 14.76 7.57 3.24
N GLN A 124 15.63 8.33 2.57
CA GLN A 124 16.98 7.88 2.17
C GLN A 124 17.83 7.40 3.35
N GLN A 125 17.87 8.15 4.46
CA GLN A 125 18.66 7.75 5.64
C GLN A 125 18.04 6.53 6.34
N TRP A 126 16.70 6.46 6.39
CA TRP A 126 16.00 5.29 6.91
C TRP A 126 16.38 4.04 6.12
N TRP A 127 16.30 4.08 4.78
CA TRP A 127 16.66 2.97 3.91
C TRP A 127 18.11 2.53 4.07
N ALA A 128 19.03 3.50 4.12
CA ALA A 128 20.47 3.26 4.30
C ALA A 128 20.80 2.56 5.63
N SER A 129 20.05 2.88 6.69
CA SER A 129 20.26 2.30 8.01
C SER A 129 19.70 0.89 8.16
N THR A 130 18.71 0.48 7.36
CA THR A 130 17.97 -0.77 7.61
C THR A 130 18.82 -2.02 7.49
N CYS A 131 18.53 -3.06 8.28
CA CYS A 131 19.16 -4.38 8.14
C CYS A 131 18.83 -5.09 6.80
N LYS A 132 17.83 -4.59 6.05
CA LYS A 132 17.56 -5.07 4.69
C LYS A 132 18.66 -4.65 3.72
N ARG A 133 19.20 -3.43 3.87
CA ARG A 133 20.26 -2.87 3.03
C ARG A 133 21.65 -3.00 3.66
N LYS A 134 21.80 -2.59 4.92
CA LYS A 134 23.05 -2.68 5.68
C LYS A 134 23.20 -4.09 6.28
N LYS A 135 24.11 -4.89 5.72
CA LYS A 135 24.38 -6.27 6.17
C LYS A 135 25.34 -6.35 7.37
N THR A 136 26.03 -5.25 7.70
CA THR A 136 26.95 -5.18 8.84
C THR A 136 26.30 -4.46 10.03
N PRO A 137 26.33 -5.03 11.25
CA PRO A 137 25.89 -4.34 12.45
C PRO A 137 26.75 -3.10 12.76
N PRO A 138 26.20 -2.06 13.44
CA PRO A 138 24.79 -1.92 13.82
C PRO A 138 23.91 -1.55 12.61
N CYS A 139 22.73 -2.17 12.48
CA CYS A 139 21.72 -1.84 11.47
C CYS A 139 20.34 -1.71 12.12
N TYR A 140 19.43 -1.00 11.46
CA TYR A 140 18.08 -0.72 11.96
C TYR A 140 17.08 -1.80 11.52
N SER A 141 16.47 -2.51 12.46
CA SER A 141 15.40 -3.49 12.21
C SER A 141 14.04 -3.05 12.74
N GLY A 142 13.96 -1.84 13.31
CA GLY A 142 12.76 -1.28 13.91
C GLY A 142 11.70 -0.80 12.90
N PRO A 143 10.53 -0.38 13.41
CA PRO A 143 9.47 0.21 12.60
C PRO A 143 9.86 1.54 11.97
N ARG A 144 9.37 1.84 10.77
CA ARG A 144 9.68 3.10 10.06
C ARG A 144 8.40 3.91 9.80
N PRO A 145 8.52 5.23 9.56
CA PRO A 145 7.35 6.06 9.30
C PRO A 145 6.55 5.63 8.09
N LYS A 146 5.24 5.49 8.28
CA LYS A 146 4.26 5.47 7.18
C LYS A 146 3.96 6.91 6.81
N THR A 147 3.98 7.21 5.52
CA THR A 147 3.92 8.61 5.06
C THR A 147 2.56 9.24 5.33
N VAL A 148 1.49 8.66 4.78
CA VAL A 148 0.10 9.02 5.12
C VAL A 148 -0.61 7.76 5.59
N HIS A 149 -1.14 7.79 6.81
CA HIS A 149 -1.80 6.64 7.42
C HIS A 149 -3.17 7.03 7.96
N PHE A 150 -4.21 6.48 7.35
CA PHE A 150 -5.58 6.51 7.84
C PHE A 150 -5.87 5.25 8.65
N GLU A 151 -6.43 5.42 9.83
CA GLU A 151 -6.83 4.32 10.69
C GLU A 151 -8.24 4.56 11.24
N GLU A 152 -9.11 3.55 11.14
CA GLU A 152 -10.51 3.64 11.62
C GLU A 152 -11.31 4.81 11.02
N CYS A 153 -10.93 5.26 9.83
CA CYS A 153 -11.62 6.32 9.09
C CYS A 153 -12.66 5.74 8.13
N ARG A 154 -13.74 6.49 7.91
CA ARG A 154 -14.79 6.17 6.93
C ARG A 154 -14.90 7.25 5.86
N GLY A 155 -15.12 6.87 4.61
CA GLY A 155 -15.36 7.82 3.51
C GLY A 155 -14.10 8.58 3.10
N VAL A 156 -12.94 7.92 3.14
CA VAL A 156 -11.64 8.55 2.87
C VAL A 156 -11.45 8.81 1.38
N SER A 157 -10.95 9.99 1.01
CA SER A 157 -10.60 10.34 -0.37
C SER A 157 -9.18 10.91 -0.47
N VAL A 158 -8.32 10.30 -1.27
CA VAL A 158 -6.98 10.78 -1.57
C VAL A 158 -6.85 10.94 -3.08
N GLN A 159 -6.61 12.17 -3.55
CA GLN A 159 -6.69 12.47 -4.98
C GLN A 159 -5.56 13.39 -5.46
N GLY A 160 -4.90 13.03 -6.55
CA GLY A 160 -4.07 13.96 -7.31
C GLY A 160 -2.77 14.40 -6.64
N VAL A 161 -2.35 13.79 -5.54
CA VAL A 161 -1.10 14.16 -4.83
C VAL A 161 0.07 13.27 -5.25
N THR A 162 1.28 13.80 -5.11
CA THR A 162 2.51 13.00 -5.21
C THR A 162 2.94 12.54 -3.82
N LEU A 163 3.10 11.23 -3.62
CA LEU A 163 3.69 10.63 -2.42
C LEU A 163 5.12 10.20 -2.77
N GLN A 164 6.10 10.85 -2.17
CA GLN A 164 7.50 10.72 -2.58
C GLN A 164 8.36 10.19 -1.42
N ASN A 165 9.29 9.29 -1.74
CA ASN A 165 10.34 8.81 -0.84
C ASN A 165 9.83 8.40 0.55
N GLY A 166 8.76 7.61 0.61
CA GLY A 166 8.23 7.11 1.87
C GLY A 166 9.30 6.36 2.68
N GLN A 167 9.42 6.65 3.97
CA GLN A 167 10.39 5.98 4.84
C GLN A 167 10.08 4.48 4.94
N GLN A 168 8.78 4.14 4.93
CA GLN A 168 8.21 2.82 4.70
C GLN A 168 7.06 2.97 3.68
N PHE A 169 5.82 2.59 4.03
CA PHE A 169 4.66 2.64 3.15
C PHE A 169 4.23 4.09 2.85
N HIS A 170 3.84 4.37 1.61
CA HIS A 170 3.44 5.71 1.19
C HIS A 170 2.01 6.06 1.63
N LEU A 171 1.05 5.20 1.30
CA LEU A 171 -0.36 5.39 1.66
C LEU A 171 -0.88 4.14 2.36
N THR A 172 -1.32 4.27 3.61
CA THR A 172 -1.82 3.16 4.41
C THR A 172 -3.26 3.41 4.85
N PHE A 173 -4.10 2.39 4.69
CA PHE A 173 -5.45 2.32 5.25
C PHE A 173 -5.54 1.12 6.19
N THR A 174 -5.87 1.36 7.45
CA THR A 174 -6.05 0.33 8.47
C THR A 174 -7.47 0.42 9.03
N ARG A 175 -8.25 -0.66 8.98
CA ARG A 175 -9.62 -0.68 9.52
C ARG A 175 -10.50 0.45 8.96
N CYS A 176 -10.30 0.82 7.70
CA CYS A 176 -11.09 1.87 7.03
C CYS A 176 -12.26 1.27 6.25
N SER A 177 -13.23 2.12 5.90
CA SER A 177 -14.32 1.78 4.97
C SER A 177 -14.61 2.93 4.01
N ASP A 178 -15.18 2.62 2.84
CA ASP A 178 -15.53 3.60 1.81
C ASP A 178 -14.31 4.43 1.36
N VAL A 179 -13.25 3.77 0.90
CA VAL A 179 -11.96 4.39 0.55
C VAL A 179 -11.84 4.64 -0.95
N ARG A 180 -11.36 5.83 -1.33
CA ARG A 180 -10.99 6.18 -2.71
C ARG A 180 -9.58 6.76 -2.78
N ALA A 181 -8.76 6.20 -3.65
CA ALA A 181 -7.40 6.67 -3.94
C ALA A 181 -7.21 6.77 -5.46
N SER A 182 -7.11 7.99 -6.00
CA SER A 182 -7.06 8.20 -7.46
C SER A 182 -6.11 9.29 -7.93
N PHE A 183 -5.62 9.16 -9.16
CA PHE A 183 -4.71 10.13 -9.79
C PHE A 183 -3.43 10.38 -8.98
N LEU A 184 -2.98 9.39 -8.23
CA LEU A 184 -1.80 9.48 -7.39
C LEU A 184 -0.54 9.21 -8.20
N ARG A 185 0.54 9.89 -7.80
CA ARG A 185 1.89 9.54 -8.24
C ARG A 185 2.71 9.12 -7.02
N VAL A 186 3.08 7.86 -6.94
CA VAL A 186 3.85 7.31 -5.82
C VAL A 186 5.24 6.95 -6.31
N ILE A 187 6.27 7.53 -5.69
CA ILE A 187 7.65 7.47 -6.20
C ILE A 187 8.63 7.16 -5.06
N ALA A 188 9.34 6.05 -5.19
CA ALA A 188 10.57 5.75 -4.47
C ALA A 188 11.53 4.95 -5.37
N PRO A 189 12.84 4.93 -5.08
CA PRO A 189 13.81 4.12 -5.82
C PRO A 189 13.48 2.62 -5.83
N ALA A 190 13.86 1.90 -6.89
CA ALA A 190 13.61 0.46 -6.99
C ALA A 190 14.25 -0.38 -5.87
N ASP A 191 15.30 0.14 -5.23
CA ASP A 191 16.05 -0.49 -4.15
C ASP A 191 15.65 0.02 -2.75
N SER A 192 14.57 0.79 -2.62
CA SER A 192 14.07 1.28 -1.33
C SER A 192 13.26 0.19 -0.59
N PRO A 193 13.70 -0.27 0.60
CA PRO A 193 13.09 -1.43 1.25
C PRO A 193 11.72 -1.10 1.86
N ASN A 194 10.70 -1.93 1.59
CA ASN A 194 9.33 -1.81 2.16
C ASN A 194 8.67 -0.47 1.92
N THR A 195 8.85 0.06 0.73
CA THR A 195 8.21 1.29 0.29
C THR A 195 6.93 1.00 -0.47
N ASP A 196 6.02 0.22 0.12
CA ASP A 196 4.76 -0.13 -0.52
C ASP A 196 4.01 1.14 -0.97
N GLY A 197 3.34 1.06 -2.12
CA GLY A 197 2.60 2.20 -2.68
C GLY A 197 1.33 2.46 -1.88
N VAL A 198 0.33 1.60 -2.07
CA VAL A 198 -0.93 1.60 -1.31
C VAL A 198 -1.04 0.31 -0.50
N HIS A 199 -1.11 0.44 0.83
CA HIS A 199 -1.22 -0.68 1.76
C HIS A 199 -2.61 -0.71 2.41
N LEU A 200 -3.35 -1.79 2.21
CA LEU A 200 -4.65 -2.05 2.83
C LEU A 200 -4.51 -3.10 3.92
N ASN A 201 -5.02 -2.78 5.10
CA ASN A 201 -5.12 -3.71 6.22
C ASN A 201 -6.53 -3.63 6.81
N ASP A 202 -7.23 -4.76 6.90
CA ASP A 202 -8.60 -4.84 7.46
C ASP A 202 -9.57 -3.79 6.88
N THR A 203 -9.48 -3.48 5.59
CA THR A 203 -10.19 -2.34 4.97
C THR A 203 -11.20 -2.83 3.93
N SER A 204 -12.39 -2.20 3.88
CA SER A 204 -13.48 -2.60 2.96
C SER A 204 -14.01 -1.48 2.07
N HIS A 205 -14.67 -1.86 0.96
CA HIS A 205 -15.27 -0.93 -0.01
C HIS A 205 -14.24 0.06 -0.57
N VAL A 206 -13.26 -0.47 -1.29
CA VAL A 206 -12.07 0.26 -1.71
C VAL A 206 -12.00 0.43 -3.21
N GLN A 207 -11.72 1.65 -3.67
CA GLN A 207 -11.43 1.98 -5.06
C GLN A 207 -10.04 2.61 -5.17
N ILE A 208 -9.12 1.94 -5.86
CA ILE A 208 -7.77 2.42 -6.18
C ILE A 208 -7.69 2.52 -7.70
N THR A 209 -7.78 3.73 -8.25
CA THR A 209 -7.90 3.94 -9.71
C THR A 209 -6.90 4.94 -10.26
N ASP A 210 -6.48 4.81 -11.52
CA ASP A 210 -5.75 5.86 -12.25
C ASP A 210 -4.43 6.31 -11.59
N ASN A 211 -3.66 5.37 -11.04
CA ASN A 211 -2.44 5.68 -10.27
C ASN A 211 -1.17 5.25 -10.99
N LEU A 212 -0.11 6.06 -10.84
CA LEU A 212 1.26 5.73 -11.24
C LEU A 212 2.08 5.41 -9.99
N ILE A 213 2.56 4.18 -9.87
CA ILE A 213 3.28 3.68 -8.69
C ILE A 213 4.62 3.08 -9.10
N SER A 214 5.71 3.67 -8.62
CA SER A 214 7.07 3.19 -8.79
C SER A 214 7.74 3.17 -7.43
N THR A 215 8.08 2.00 -6.91
CA THR A 215 8.66 1.85 -5.56
C THR A 215 9.64 0.67 -5.51
N GLY A 216 10.23 0.41 -4.34
CA GLY A 216 11.04 -0.78 -4.10
C GLY A 216 10.29 -1.98 -3.47
N ASP A 217 8.96 -1.92 -3.36
CA ASP A 217 8.15 -3.02 -2.80
C ASP A 217 6.76 -3.09 -3.49
N ASP A 218 5.74 -3.66 -2.84
CA ASP A 218 4.41 -3.86 -3.45
C ASP A 218 3.78 -2.52 -3.93
N CYS A 219 3.26 -2.47 -5.16
CA CYS A 219 2.53 -1.31 -5.65
C CYS A 219 1.22 -1.14 -4.90
N VAL A 220 0.47 -2.24 -4.76
CA VAL A 220 -0.71 -2.36 -3.92
C VAL A 220 -0.61 -3.67 -3.15
N SER A 221 -0.77 -3.61 -1.83
CA SER A 221 -0.74 -4.77 -0.94
C SER A 221 -2.01 -4.84 -0.11
N MET A 222 -2.58 -6.04 0.06
CA MET A 222 -3.81 -6.25 0.83
C MET A 222 -3.60 -7.35 1.87
N VAL A 223 -3.80 -7.04 3.16
CA VAL A 223 -3.59 -7.96 4.29
C VAL A 223 -4.76 -7.94 5.27
N GLY A 224 -4.78 -8.92 6.19
CA GLY A 224 -5.84 -9.03 7.19
C GLY A 224 -7.20 -9.34 6.53
N ASN A 225 -8.21 -8.57 6.89
CA ASN A 225 -9.61 -8.80 6.53
C ASN A 225 -10.13 -7.83 5.46
N CYS A 226 -9.42 -7.71 4.34
CA CYS A 226 -9.83 -6.82 3.25
C CYS A 226 -10.97 -7.39 2.41
N SER A 227 -11.99 -6.58 2.08
CA SER A 227 -13.11 -7.04 1.26
C SER A 227 -13.67 -5.97 0.32
N ASP A 228 -14.21 -6.39 -0.83
CA ASP A 228 -14.78 -5.49 -1.84
C ASP A 228 -13.76 -4.41 -2.27
N VAL A 229 -12.68 -4.89 -2.89
CA VAL A 229 -11.56 -4.05 -3.33
C VAL A 229 -11.47 -4.05 -4.84
N HIS A 230 -11.49 -2.86 -5.43
CA HIS A 230 -11.32 -2.66 -6.86
C HIS A 230 -10.06 -1.84 -7.14
N VAL A 231 -9.09 -2.48 -7.80
CA VAL A 231 -7.85 -1.85 -8.29
C VAL A 231 -7.93 -1.79 -9.80
N LYS A 232 -7.87 -0.58 -10.37
CA LYS A 232 -8.08 -0.38 -11.80
C LYS A 232 -7.17 0.70 -12.38
N ASP A 233 -6.78 0.58 -13.65
CA ASP A 233 -6.07 1.65 -14.37
C ASP A 233 -4.75 2.03 -13.67
N ILE A 234 -3.98 1.03 -13.24
CA ILE A 234 -2.71 1.21 -12.51
C ILE A 234 -1.52 0.98 -13.43
N SER A 235 -0.58 1.94 -13.44
CA SER A 235 0.77 1.74 -13.96
C SER A 235 1.72 1.47 -12.79
N CYS A 236 2.16 0.23 -12.65
CA CYS A 236 2.99 -0.25 -11.55
C CYS A 236 4.37 -0.65 -12.06
N GLY A 237 5.44 -0.10 -11.49
CA GLY A 237 6.78 -0.51 -11.87
C GLY A 237 7.82 0.59 -11.85
N PRO A 238 9.04 0.32 -11.34
CA PRO A 238 9.49 -0.92 -10.66
C PRO A 238 8.78 -1.18 -9.31
N GLY A 239 9.03 -2.34 -8.72
CA GLY A 239 8.45 -2.78 -7.43
C GLY A 239 8.18 -4.29 -7.37
N HIS A 240 7.33 -4.71 -6.44
CA HIS A 240 6.95 -6.12 -6.24
C HIS A 240 5.62 -6.54 -6.88
N GLY A 241 4.92 -5.61 -7.57
CA GLY A 241 3.65 -5.89 -8.23
C GLY A 241 2.44 -5.65 -7.33
N ILE A 242 1.34 -6.35 -7.61
CA ILE A 242 0.09 -6.27 -6.84
C ILE A 242 -0.05 -7.55 -6.01
N SER A 243 -0.11 -7.42 -4.69
CA SER A 243 -0.02 -8.53 -3.76
C SER A 243 -1.23 -8.66 -2.83
N ILE A 244 -1.76 -9.87 -2.74
CA ILE A 244 -2.58 -10.32 -1.62
C ILE A 244 -1.67 -11.02 -0.61
N GLY A 245 -1.62 -10.52 0.62
CA GLY A 245 -0.81 -11.04 1.72
C GLY A 245 0.46 -10.22 2.04
N SER A 246 1.31 -10.72 2.93
CA SER A 246 1.32 -12.10 3.43
C SER A 246 0.16 -12.39 4.38
N LEU A 247 -0.60 -13.44 4.10
CA LEU A 247 -1.75 -13.84 4.91
C LEU A 247 -1.39 -14.90 5.96
N GLY A 248 -2.02 -14.85 7.13
CA GLY A 248 -1.99 -15.89 8.16
C GLY A 248 -0.67 -15.98 8.93
N LYS A 249 0.11 -14.88 8.97
CA LYS A 249 1.37 -14.81 9.71
C LYS A 249 1.12 -15.12 11.19
N ASN A 250 2.02 -15.85 11.85
CA ASN A 250 1.88 -16.22 13.26
C ASN A 250 0.58 -16.97 13.57
N ARG A 251 0.09 -17.79 12.63
CA ARG A 251 -1.16 -18.57 12.78
C ARG A 251 -2.39 -17.67 12.97
N THR A 252 -2.37 -16.44 12.44
CA THR A 252 -3.57 -15.59 12.42
C THR A 252 -4.59 -16.08 11.41
N THR A 253 -5.82 -15.61 11.58
CA THR A 253 -6.90 -15.77 10.62
C THR A 253 -7.01 -14.51 9.79
N ASP A 254 -6.75 -14.62 8.49
CA ASP A 254 -6.90 -13.50 7.54
C ASP A 254 -7.94 -13.89 6.49
N MET A 255 -8.84 -12.96 6.16
CA MET A 255 -9.97 -13.17 5.25
C MET A 255 -10.00 -12.10 4.16
N VAL A 256 -9.45 -12.41 2.99
CA VAL A 256 -9.52 -11.52 1.82
C VAL A 256 -10.55 -12.03 0.83
N GLU A 257 -11.52 -11.19 0.45
CA GLU A 257 -12.51 -11.59 -0.55
C GLU A 257 -13.05 -10.48 -1.44
N LYS A 258 -13.59 -10.87 -2.60
CA LYS A 258 -14.20 -9.94 -3.57
C LYS A 258 -13.20 -8.87 -4.02
N VAL A 259 -12.05 -9.32 -4.53
CA VAL A 259 -11.02 -8.43 -5.06
C VAL A 259 -11.03 -8.50 -6.57
N ARG A 260 -11.11 -7.33 -7.22
CA ARG A 260 -10.92 -7.18 -8.66
C ARG A 260 -9.73 -6.29 -8.92
N VAL A 261 -8.78 -6.81 -9.70
CA VAL A 261 -7.65 -6.06 -10.25
C VAL A 261 -7.80 -6.10 -11.76
N ASP A 262 -8.05 -4.96 -12.38
CA ASP A 262 -8.19 -4.90 -13.83
C ASP A 262 -7.51 -3.72 -14.52
N THR A 263 -7.26 -3.86 -15.82
CA THR A 263 -6.74 -2.79 -16.66
C THR A 263 -5.42 -2.21 -16.10
N CYS A 264 -4.44 -3.07 -15.86
CA CYS A 264 -3.16 -2.68 -15.24
C CYS A 264 -1.97 -2.90 -16.17
N LEU A 265 -0.97 -2.03 -16.08
CA LEU A 265 0.35 -2.18 -16.70
C LEU A 265 1.40 -2.41 -15.62
N LEU A 266 2.07 -3.56 -15.64
CA LEU A 266 3.15 -3.89 -14.72
C LEU A 266 4.47 -3.96 -15.49
N THR A 267 5.44 -3.12 -15.13
CA THR A 267 6.72 -3.01 -15.85
C THR A 267 7.92 -3.14 -14.91
N ASN A 268 8.89 -3.99 -15.23
CA ASN A 268 10.12 -4.16 -14.44
C ASN A 268 9.85 -4.46 -12.95
N THR A 269 8.78 -5.19 -12.64
CA THR A 269 8.45 -5.61 -11.28
C THR A 269 8.95 -7.02 -11.00
N THR A 270 9.24 -7.34 -9.73
CA THR A 270 9.66 -8.70 -9.35
C THR A 270 8.52 -9.70 -9.41
N ASN A 271 7.27 -9.26 -9.24
CA ASN A 271 6.08 -10.08 -9.47
C ASN A 271 5.03 -9.29 -10.25
N GLY A 272 4.13 -10.01 -10.91
CA GLY A 272 2.95 -9.42 -11.52
C GLY A 272 1.84 -9.34 -10.49
N VAL A 273 0.96 -10.34 -10.51
CA VAL A 273 -0.08 -10.55 -9.50
C VAL A 273 0.30 -11.70 -8.59
N ARG A 274 0.26 -11.45 -7.27
CA ARG A 274 0.80 -12.34 -6.26
C ARG A 274 -0.20 -12.63 -5.14
N ILE A 275 -0.29 -13.88 -4.73
CA ILE A 275 -0.92 -14.29 -3.47
C ILE A 275 0.14 -14.97 -2.62
N LYS A 276 0.40 -14.48 -1.41
CA LYS A 276 1.40 -15.05 -0.48
C LYS A 276 0.75 -15.34 0.87
N SER A 277 0.91 -16.56 1.39
CA SER A 277 0.41 -16.93 2.72
C SER A 277 1.41 -17.78 3.49
N TRP A 278 1.42 -17.62 4.81
CA TRP A 278 2.25 -18.39 5.71
C TRP A 278 1.64 -19.77 5.97
N GLN A 279 2.50 -20.80 6.02
CA GLN A 279 2.10 -22.09 6.59
C GLN A 279 1.70 -21.91 8.07
N GLY A 280 0.67 -22.63 8.50
CA GLY A 280 0.04 -22.49 9.81
C GLY A 280 -1.10 -21.45 9.85
N GLY A 281 -1.22 -20.60 8.84
CA GLY A 281 -2.27 -19.59 8.72
C GLY A 281 -3.68 -20.18 8.60
N MET A 282 -4.68 -19.34 8.88
CA MET A 282 -6.11 -19.68 8.84
C MET A 282 -6.90 -18.64 8.02
N GLY A 283 -8.15 -18.95 7.68
CA GLY A 283 -9.04 -18.07 6.93
C GLY A 283 -9.02 -18.38 5.43
N PHE A 284 -9.24 -17.36 4.60
CA PHE A 284 -9.36 -17.54 3.15
C PHE A 284 -8.88 -16.33 2.34
N ALA A 285 -8.50 -16.60 1.09
CA ALA A 285 -8.37 -15.66 0.00
C ALA A 285 -9.25 -16.17 -1.15
N ARG A 286 -10.42 -15.54 -1.35
CA ARG A 286 -11.44 -16.07 -2.29
C ARG A 286 -12.12 -15.01 -3.13
N ASP A 287 -12.72 -15.42 -4.24
CA ASP A 287 -13.46 -14.52 -5.13
C ASP A 287 -12.54 -13.38 -5.61
N LEU A 288 -11.39 -13.78 -6.18
CA LEU A 288 -10.35 -12.89 -6.65
C LEU A 288 -10.31 -12.92 -8.18
N ARG A 289 -10.25 -11.76 -8.81
CA ARG A 289 -10.18 -11.64 -10.27
C ARG A 289 -9.06 -10.69 -10.67
N PHE A 290 -8.07 -11.22 -11.39
CA PHE A 290 -7.00 -10.47 -12.02
C PHE A 290 -7.22 -10.50 -13.53
N GLU A 291 -7.51 -9.36 -14.16
CA GLU A 291 -7.87 -9.36 -15.57
C GLU A 291 -7.41 -8.16 -16.39
N SER A 292 -7.26 -8.32 -17.71
CA SER A 292 -6.81 -7.23 -18.59
C SER A 292 -5.49 -6.61 -18.13
N ILE A 293 -4.49 -7.45 -17.86
CA ILE A 293 -3.19 -7.02 -17.32
C ILE A 293 -2.12 -7.17 -18.40
N VAL A 294 -1.37 -6.10 -18.64
CA VAL A 294 -0.19 -6.11 -19.50
C VAL A 294 1.06 -6.14 -18.63
N MET A 295 1.95 -7.08 -18.88
CA MET A 295 3.21 -7.25 -18.15
C MET A 295 4.40 -7.04 -19.08
N LYS A 296 5.38 -6.24 -18.65
CA LYS A 296 6.61 -6.00 -19.40
C LYS A 296 7.81 -6.28 -18.50
N ASN A 297 8.61 -7.27 -18.87
CA ASN A 297 9.82 -7.65 -18.14
C ASN A 297 9.55 -7.88 -16.64
N VAL A 298 8.54 -8.70 -16.34
CA VAL A 298 8.13 -9.02 -14.95
C VAL A 298 8.72 -10.36 -14.51
N SER A 299 9.43 -10.41 -13.37
CA SER A 299 10.19 -11.62 -13.01
C SER A 299 9.30 -12.83 -12.68
N ASN A 300 8.22 -12.64 -11.90
CA ASN A 300 7.23 -13.67 -11.56
C ASN A 300 5.80 -13.18 -11.90
N PRO A 301 5.37 -13.23 -13.16
CA PRO A 301 4.10 -12.69 -13.64
C PRO A 301 2.87 -13.13 -12.84
N ILE A 302 2.65 -14.44 -12.67
CA ILE A 302 1.52 -14.99 -11.90
C ILE A 302 2.09 -15.91 -10.83
N ILE A 303 1.85 -15.57 -9.56
CA ILE A 303 2.38 -16.34 -8.44
C ILE A 303 1.36 -16.53 -7.31
N ILE A 304 1.23 -17.78 -6.86
CA ILE A 304 0.59 -18.13 -5.59
C ILE A 304 1.63 -18.91 -4.79
N ASP A 305 1.93 -18.45 -3.58
CA ASP A 305 2.91 -19.07 -2.70
C ASP A 305 2.32 -19.25 -1.29
N GLN A 306 1.82 -20.46 -1.00
CA GLN A 306 1.37 -20.84 0.33
C GLN A 306 2.50 -21.36 1.23
N TYR A 307 3.74 -21.30 0.77
CA TYR A 307 4.97 -21.64 1.51
C TYR A 307 5.81 -20.40 1.82
N TYR A 308 5.18 -19.21 1.77
CA TYR A 308 5.88 -17.94 1.95
C TYR A 308 6.61 -17.88 3.29
N CYS A 309 7.90 -17.55 3.22
CA CYS A 309 8.78 -17.42 4.38
C CYS A 309 9.80 -16.31 4.13
N ASP A 310 9.74 -15.24 4.92
CA ASP A 310 10.68 -14.09 4.83
C ASP A 310 11.79 -14.14 5.88
N GLN A 311 11.95 -15.29 6.55
CA GLN A 311 12.91 -15.49 7.62
C GLN A 311 14.24 -16.05 7.10
N PRO A 312 15.38 -15.73 7.75
CA PRO A 312 16.68 -16.30 7.37
C PRO A 312 16.73 -17.82 7.50
N THR A 313 16.01 -18.35 8.50
CA THR A 313 15.86 -19.80 8.71
C THR A 313 14.61 -20.27 7.96
N PRO A 314 14.69 -21.37 7.19
CA PRO A 314 13.54 -21.95 6.53
C PRO A 314 12.39 -22.21 7.52
N CYS A 315 11.19 -21.79 7.13
CA CYS A 315 9.99 -22.03 7.90
C CYS A 315 9.69 -23.53 7.93
N ALA A 316 9.30 -24.06 9.09
CA ALA A 316 8.89 -25.45 9.20
C ALA A 316 7.57 -25.68 8.45
N ASN A 317 7.46 -26.84 7.81
CA ASN A 317 6.21 -27.28 7.20
C ASN A 317 5.12 -27.40 8.27
N GLN A 318 3.93 -26.91 7.94
CA GLN A 318 2.76 -27.01 8.81
C GLN A 318 1.54 -27.50 8.03
N THR A 319 0.57 -28.07 8.75
CA THR A 319 -0.61 -28.73 8.18
C THR A 319 -1.83 -27.83 8.05
N ARG A 320 -1.74 -26.55 8.43
CA ARG A 320 -2.78 -25.55 8.20
C ARG A 320 -2.29 -24.51 7.20
N ALA A 321 -3.20 -23.95 6.42
CA ALA A 321 -2.94 -22.83 5.53
C ALA A 321 -4.24 -22.06 5.29
N VAL A 322 -4.11 -20.81 4.84
CA VAL A 322 -5.22 -20.00 4.35
C VAL A 322 -5.82 -20.68 3.12
N GLU A 323 -7.14 -20.86 3.05
CA GLU A 323 -7.78 -21.43 1.86
C GLU A 323 -7.67 -20.45 0.68
N VAL A 324 -7.16 -20.88 -0.47
CA VAL A 324 -7.14 -20.09 -1.70
C VAL A 324 -8.10 -20.71 -2.71
N ARG A 325 -9.19 -20.02 -3.03
CA ARG A 325 -10.19 -20.55 -3.97
C ARG A 325 -10.86 -19.51 -4.85
N ARG A 326 -11.40 -19.93 -6.00
CA ARG A 326 -12.12 -19.05 -6.94
C ARG A 326 -11.27 -17.83 -7.32
N VAL A 327 -10.10 -18.12 -7.90
CA VAL A 327 -9.15 -17.12 -8.37
C VAL A 327 -9.06 -17.20 -9.89
N GLY A 328 -9.46 -16.13 -10.56
CA GLY A 328 -9.41 -16.03 -12.02
C GLY A 328 -8.27 -15.13 -12.49
N PHE A 329 -7.45 -15.63 -13.41
CA PHE A 329 -6.47 -14.88 -14.17
C PHE A 329 -6.92 -14.84 -15.64
N ALA A 330 -7.38 -13.68 -16.11
CA ALA A 330 -8.03 -13.55 -17.40
C ALA A 330 -7.40 -12.45 -18.27
N ASP A 331 -7.17 -12.70 -19.55
CA ASP A 331 -6.69 -11.68 -20.49
C ASP A 331 -5.39 -10.99 -20.02
N ILE A 332 -4.44 -11.80 -19.53
CA ILE A 332 -3.12 -11.36 -19.07
C ILE A 332 -2.10 -11.61 -20.17
N ARG A 333 -1.36 -10.58 -20.59
CA ARG A 333 -0.40 -10.71 -21.69
C ARG A 333 0.92 -10.00 -21.46
N GLY A 334 1.97 -10.44 -22.15
CA GLY A 334 3.24 -9.72 -22.25
C GLY A 334 4.46 -10.60 -21.95
N THR A 335 5.43 -10.06 -21.23
CA THR A 335 6.75 -10.68 -21.08
C THR A 335 7.18 -10.90 -19.63
N SER A 336 7.79 -12.05 -19.39
CA SER A 336 8.43 -12.42 -18.14
C SER A 336 9.93 -12.23 -18.22
N ALA A 337 10.54 -11.66 -17.17
CA ALA A 337 12.00 -11.54 -17.08
C ALA A 337 12.69 -12.87 -16.73
N THR A 338 11.94 -13.87 -16.25
CA THR A 338 12.48 -15.20 -15.93
C THR A 338 11.73 -16.28 -16.70
N ALA A 339 12.33 -17.47 -16.81
CA ALA A 339 11.72 -18.57 -17.53
C ALA A 339 10.37 -19.00 -16.93
N ARG A 340 10.21 -18.97 -15.60
CA ARG A 340 9.01 -19.44 -14.92
C ARG A 340 8.01 -18.30 -14.76
N ALA A 341 7.15 -18.15 -15.77
CA ALA A 341 6.15 -17.08 -15.83
C ALA A 341 4.95 -17.33 -14.89
N ILE A 342 4.58 -18.60 -14.68
CA ILE A 342 3.48 -19.00 -13.79
C ILE A 342 4.04 -19.93 -12.72
N SER A 343 3.86 -19.59 -11.44
CA SER A 343 4.32 -20.38 -10.29
C SER A 343 3.23 -20.45 -9.22
N ILE A 344 2.53 -21.57 -9.15
CA ILE A 344 1.42 -21.77 -8.20
C ILE A 344 1.77 -22.92 -7.26
N ALA A 345 2.24 -22.59 -6.05
CA ALA A 345 2.61 -23.53 -5.02
C ALA A 345 1.60 -23.48 -3.88
N CYS A 346 0.72 -24.49 -3.82
CA CYS A 346 -0.35 -24.57 -2.84
C CYS A 346 -0.08 -25.65 -1.78
N SER A 347 -0.70 -25.51 -0.61
CA SER A 347 -0.53 -26.42 0.52
C SER A 347 -0.99 -27.84 0.20
N ASP A 348 -0.25 -28.83 0.71
CA ASP A 348 -0.63 -30.25 0.66
C ASP A 348 -1.96 -30.55 1.36
N THR A 349 -2.22 -29.87 2.47
CA THR A 349 -3.40 -30.11 3.31
C THR A 349 -4.57 -29.18 2.97
N VAL A 350 -4.29 -28.03 2.34
CA VAL A 350 -5.31 -27.08 1.88
C VAL A 350 -4.99 -26.66 0.43
N PRO A 351 -5.20 -27.56 -0.55
CA PRO A 351 -4.91 -27.27 -1.95
C PRO A 351 -5.72 -26.09 -2.49
N CYS A 352 -5.16 -25.34 -3.46
CA CYS A 352 -5.92 -24.30 -4.13
C CYS A 352 -6.97 -24.90 -5.05
N ARG A 353 -8.19 -24.35 -5.04
CA ARG A 353 -9.33 -24.85 -5.84
C ARG A 353 -9.98 -23.77 -6.67
N ASP A 354 -10.71 -24.19 -7.71
CA ASP A 354 -11.46 -23.30 -8.60
C ASP A 354 -10.58 -22.18 -9.19
N LEU A 355 -9.34 -22.51 -9.55
CA LEU A 355 -8.46 -21.61 -10.28
C LEU A 355 -8.85 -21.56 -11.76
N GLU A 356 -8.72 -20.40 -12.39
CA GLU A 356 -8.97 -20.24 -13.82
C GLU A 356 -7.82 -19.49 -14.49
N LEU A 357 -7.26 -20.08 -15.55
CA LEU A 357 -6.38 -19.40 -16.50
C LEU A 357 -7.13 -19.21 -17.81
N LYS A 358 -7.48 -17.97 -18.16
CA LYS A 358 -8.21 -17.66 -19.40
C LYS A 358 -7.45 -16.64 -20.24
N ASN A 359 -7.17 -16.96 -21.50
CA ASN A 359 -6.49 -16.01 -22.41
C ASN A 359 -5.19 -15.43 -21.82
N VAL A 360 -4.34 -16.27 -21.25
CA VAL A 360 -3.05 -15.86 -20.67
C VAL A 360 -1.96 -16.05 -21.70
N ASN A 361 -1.22 -15.00 -22.06
CA ASN A 361 -0.14 -15.06 -23.04
C ASN A 361 1.13 -14.37 -22.53
N LEU A 362 1.97 -15.13 -21.85
CA LEU A 362 3.23 -14.72 -21.26
C LEU A 362 4.39 -15.41 -22.00
N THR A 363 5.32 -14.59 -22.49
CA THR A 363 6.53 -15.05 -23.19
C THR A 363 7.78 -14.63 -22.42
N LEU A 364 8.92 -15.25 -22.71
CA LEU A 364 10.18 -14.83 -22.09
C LEU A 364 10.66 -13.52 -22.74
N GLU A 365 11.07 -12.54 -21.95
CA GLU A 365 11.66 -11.29 -22.42
C GLU A 365 12.88 -11.59 -23.30
N GLY A 366 13.05 -10.84 -24.39
CA GLY A 366 14.15 -11.01 -25.34
C GLY A 366 14.03 -12.23 -26.28
N GLY A 367 13.00 -13.08 -26.15
CA GLY A 367 12.67 -14.12 -27.14
C GLY A 367 13.64 -15.32 -27.23
N GLY A 368 14.71 -15.35 -26.43
CA GLY A 368 15.75 -16.40 -26.45
C GLY A 368 15.34 -17.74 -25.84
N GLY A 369 14.07 -17.93 -25.49
CA GLY A 369 13.58 -19.14 -24.84
C GLY A 369 12.06 -19.13 -24.66
N ARG A 370 11.54 -20.15 -23.98
CA ARG A 370 10.10 -20.30 -23.71
C ARG A 370 9.81 -20.00 -22.25
N ALA A 371 8.74 -19.25 -22.00
CA ALA A 371 8.14 -19.18 -20.69
C ALA A 371 7.61 -20.56 -20.27
N THR A 372 7.59 -20.85 -18.98
CA THR A 372 7.13 -22.10 -18.37
C THR A 372 6.15 -21.83 -17.24
N ALA A 373 5.34 -22.84 -16.95
CA ALA A 373 4.38 -22.85 -15.85
C ALA A 373 4.67 -24.02 -14.90
N SER A 374 4.57 -23.79 -13.60
CA SER A 374 4.70 -24.84 -12.57
C SER A 374 3.57 -24.70 -11.55
N CYS A 375 2.92 -25.81 -11.26
CA CYS A 375 1.81 -25.90 -10.33
C CYS A 375 2.03 -27.05 -9.36
N TYR A 376 1.71 -26.83 -8.09
CA TYR A 376 1.71 -27.83 -7.04
C TYR A 376 0.41 -27.69 -6.24
N ARG A 377 -0.34 -28.80 -6.10
CA ARG A 377 -1.64 -28.85 -5.39
C ARG A 377 -2.62 -27.75 -5.83
N ALA A 378 -2.64 -27.46 -7.12
CA ALA A 378 -3.43 -26.40 -7.72
C ALA A 378 -4.45 -26.97 -8.72
N PHE A 379 -5.72 -26.79 -8.42
CA PHE A 379 -6.82 -27.40 -9.17
C PHE A 379 -7.72 -26.34 -9.80
N GLY A 380 -8.08 -26.57 -11.06
CA GLY A 380 -8.84 -25.59 -11.81
C GLY A 380 -9.02 -25.95 -13.27
N LYS A 381 -9.27 -24.92 -14.08
CA LYS A 381 -9.49 -25.05 -15.52
C LYS A 381 -8.70 -24.00 -16.28
N SER A 382 -8.48 -24.27 -17.56
CA SER A 382 -7.97 -23.30 -18.52
C SER A 382 -8.94 -23.14 -19.69
N ALA A 383 -8.99 -21.95 -20.26
CA ALA A 383 -9.86 -21.62 -21.39
C ALA A 383 -9.19 -20.63 -22.35
N GLY A 384 -9.45 -20.79 -23.64
CA GLY A 384 -8.83 -19.97 -24.68
C GLY A 384 -7.33 -20.21 -24.82
N ALA A 385 -6.60 -19.20 -25.31
CA ALA A 385 -5.15 -19.31 -25.51
C ALA A 385 -4.40 -19.15 -24.19
N VAL A 386 -3.70 -20.20 -23.74
CA VAL A 386 -2.89 -20.19 -22.52
C VAL A 386 -1.44 -20.55 -22.84
N VAL A 387 -0.57 -19.54 -22.81
CA VAL A 387 0.87 -19.61 -23.05
C VAL A 387 1.56 -18.94 -21.86
N PRO A 388 2.48 -19.62 -21.15
CA PRO A 388 2.83 -21.04 -21.28
C PRO A 388 1.63 -22.00 -21.03
N PRO A 389 1.67 -23.25 -21.51
CA PRO A 389 0.59 -24.22 -21.29
C PRO A 389 0.21 -24.32 -19.82
N SER A 390 -1.09 -24.42 -19.55
CA SER A 390 -1.63 -24.52 -18.19
C SER A 390 -1.01 -25.69 -17.42
N CYS A 391 -0.57 -25.43 -16.20
CA CYS A 391 -0.12 -26.45 -15.25
C CYS A 391 -1.21 -26.89 -14.25
N LEU A 392 -2.41 -26.29 -14.30
CA LEU A 392 -3.50 -26.62 -13.38
C LEU A 392 -3.97 -28.06 -13.57
N ALA A 393 -4.09 -28.79 -12.46
CA ALA A 393 -4.70 -30.11 -12.47
C ALA A 393 -6.22 -29.99 -12.59
N LYS A 394 -6.85 -30.97 -13.25
CA LYS A 394 -8.32 -31.05 -13.29
C LYS A 394 -8.85 -31.33 -11.88
N PRO A 395 -9.98 -30.74 -11.46
CA PRO A 395 -10.63 -31.12 -10.21
C PRO A 395 -10.93 -32.62 -10.25
N THR A 396 -10.50 -33.37 -9.23
CA THR A 396 -10.98 -34.73 -9.04
C THR A 396 -12.47 -34.64 -8.72
N ALA A 397 -13.31 -35.34 -9.48
CA ALA A 397 -14.73 -35.46 -9.15
C ALA A 397 -14.84 -36.01 -7.71
N SER A 398 -15.37 -35.19 -6.81
CA SER A 398 -15.64 -35.56 -5.41
C SER A 398 -17.01 -36.18 -5.30
#